data_AF-A0A0Q0AB01-F1
#
_entry.id   AF-A0A0Q0AB01-F1
#
_cell.length_a   1.000
_cell.length_b   1.000
_cell.length_c   1.000
_cell.angle_alpha   90.00
_cell.angle_beta   90.00
_cell.angle_gamma   90.00
#
_symmetry.space_group_name_H-M   'P 1'
#
loop_
_entity.id
_entity.type
_entity.pdbx_description
1 polymer ?
#
loop_
_entity_poly.entity_id
_entity_poly.type
_entity_poly.pdbx_seq_one_letter_code
_entity_poly.pdbx_strand_id
1 'polypeptide(L)'
;MELGLSIFRSQFWLSIRAHKIPLEAVIFVALRACQFTHPITAVCHSDIHQARNEWGIAVYPLMPGHEIVGRVTATGANATKYKVGDLVGVGCMVDSCRECSACKSDLEQYCLEGPTMTYATPDRVDGSNTMGGYSNSIVVAEHFVVRVPEKLDPAAAAPIL
;
A
#
# COMPACT_ATOMS: atom_id res chain seq x y z
N MET A 1 11.72 4.71 -29.14
CA MET A 1 10.93 4.03 -28.09
C MET A 1 11.11 4.66 -26.70
N GLU A 2 11.69 5.86 -26.57
CA GLU A 2 11.90 6.56 -25.28
C GLU A 2 10.93 7.73 -25.03
N LEU A 3 10.17 8.17 -26.05
CA LEU A 3 9.28 9.33 -25.93
C LEU A 3 7.95 9.03 -25.20
N GLY A 4 7.58 7.75 -25.04
CA GLY A 4 6.32 7.34 -24.38
C GLY A 4 6.35 7.39 -22.84
N LEU A 5 7.52 7.16 -22.22
CA LEU A 5 7.68 7.21 -20.75
C LEU A 5 7.62 8.65 -20.20
N SER A 6 7.99 9.65 -21.01
CA SER A 6 7.94 11.07 -20.64
C SER A 6 6.50 11.57 -20.47
N ILE A 7 5.59 11.11 -21.32
CA ILE A 7 4.19 11.55 -21.32
C ILE A 7 3.39 10.90 -20.18
N PHE A 8 3.72 9.66 -19.80
CA PHE A 8 3.11 9.01 -18.64
C PHE A 8 3.53 9.66 -17.31
N ARG A 9 4.79 10.11 -17.22
CA ARG A 9 5.22 10.96 -16.10
C ARG A 9 4.37 12.23 -16.04
N SER A 10 4.22 12.97 -17.14
CA SER A 10 3.57 14.29 -17.11
C SER A 10 2.08 14.27 -16.74
N GLN A 11 1.32 13.24 -17.15
CA GLN A 11 -0.10 13.15 -16.79
C GLN A 11 -0.33 12.71 -15.34
N PHE A 12 0.54 11.86 -14.78
CA PHE A 12 0.52 11.53 -13.35
C PHE A 12 0.79 12.77 -12.48
N TRP A 13 1.76 13.61 -12.89
CA TRP A 13 2.06 14.88 -12.22
C TRP A 13 0.93 15.91 -12.29
N LEU A 14 0.09 15.88 -13.34
CA LEU A 14 -1.01 16.84 -13.51
C LEU A 14 -2.20 16.54 -12.57
N SER A 15 -2.50 15.26 -12.30
CA SER A 15 -3.56 14.90 -11.35
C SER A 15 -3.21 15.27 -9.90
N ILE A 16 -1.93 15.24 -9.55
CA ILE A 16 -1.44 15.56 -8.19
C ILE A 16 -1.57 17.05 -7.87
N ARG A 17 -1.43 17.93 -8.87
CA ARG A 17 -1.61 19.39 -8.69
C ARG A 17 -3.05 19.79 -8.36
N ALA A 18 -4.05 19.00 -8.78
CA ALA A 18 -5.46 19.34 -8.58
C ALA A 18 -5.89 19.31 -7.11
N HIS A 19 -5.20 18.55 -6.25
CA HIS A 19 -5.61 18.33 -4.85
C HIS A 19 -4.89 19.20 -3.81
N LYS A 20 -4.15 20.24 -4.22
CA LYS A 20 -3.51 21.21 -3.30
C LYS A 20 -2.77 20.57 -2.10
N ILE A 21 -2.06 19.46 -2.33
CA ILE A 21 -1.17 18.90 -1.32
C ILE A 21 0.08 19.81 -1.28
N PRO A 22 0.39 20.49 -0.15
CA PRO A 22 1.45 21.49 -0.10
C PRO A 22 2.81 20.88 -0.48
N LEU A 23 3.45 21.49 -1.48
CA LEU A 23 4.68 21.02 -2.15
C LEU A 23 5.95 21.16 -1.28
N GLU A 24 5.81 21.46 0.00
CA GLU A 24 6.89 21.49 1.00
C GLU A 24 6.86 20.23 1.89
N ALA A 25 5.88 19.34 1.66
CA ALA A 25 5.73 18.06 2.35
C ALA A 25 5.35 16.89 1.40
N VAL A 26 5.49 17.06 0.09
CA VAL A 26 5.42 15.95 -0.89
C VAL A 26 6.69 15.93 -1.70
N ILE A 27 7.78 15.66 -1.00
CA ILE A 27 8.78 14.79 -1.58
C ILE A 27 8.04 13.49 -1.93
N PHE A 28 8.33 12.83 -3.05
CA PHE A 28 8.11 11.37 -3.13
C PHE A 28 9.12 10.71 -2.17
N VAL A 29 8.98 11.04 -0.89
CA VAL A 29 9.48 10.34 0.28
C VAL A 29 8.20 9.82 0.88
N ALA A 30 7.77 8.71 0.32
CA ALA A 30 7.47 7.53 1.08
C ALA A 30 8.31 7.49 2.37
N LEU A 31 7.96 8.25 3.43
CA LEU A 31 8.78 8.31 4.66
C LEU A 31 9.05 6.91 5.23
N ARG A 32 8.26 5.93 4.80
CA ARG A 32 8.57 4.51 4.83
C ARG A 32 7.91 3.77 3.67
N ALA A 33 8.08 4.00 2.38
CA ALA A 33 7.22 3.25 1.42
C ALA A 33 7.82 2.77 0.10
N CYS A 34 7.27 1.63 -0.36
CA CYS A 34 7.50 1.02 -1.66
C CYS A 34 6.31 1.34 -2.59
N GLN A 35 6.58 1.87 -3.77
CA GLN A 35 5.58 1.97 -4.84
C GLN A 35 5.61 0.71 -5.72
N PHE A 36 4.45 0.23 -6.17
CA PHE A 36 4.33 -0.93 -7.04
C PHE A 36 3.79 -0.53 -8.41
N THR A 37 4.18 -1.22 -9.48
CA THR A 37 3.51 -1.07 -10.80
C THR A 37 3.10 -2.43 -11.34
N HIS A 38 1.87 -2.52 -11.85
CA HIS A 38 1.23 -3.78 -12.29
C HIS A 38 1.26 -4.89 -11.23
N PRO A 39 0.82 -4.62 -9.98
CA PRO A 39 0.77 -5.65 -8.97
C PRO A 39 -0.25 -6.75 -9.33
N ILE A 40 0.03 -7.97 -8.90
CA ILE A 40 -0.95 -9.04 -8.88
C ILE A 40 -1.62 -8.98 -7.53
N THR A 41 -2.94 -8.81 -7.54
CA THR A 41 -3.75 -8.80 -6.33
C THR A 41 -4.75 -9.93 -6.40
N ALA A 42 -4.72 -10.82 -5.43
CA ALA A 42 -5.71 -11.89 -5.33
C ALA A 42 -7.02 -11.38 -4.71
N VAL A 43 -8.08 -12.17 -4.89
CA VAL A 43 -9.43 -11.83 -4.43
C VAL A 43 -9.74 -12.64 -3.18
N CYS A 44 -10.04 -11.93 -2.09
CA CYS A 44 -10.45 -12.53 -0.84
C CYS A 44 -11.94 -12.29 -0.57
N HIS A 45 -12.59 -13.14 0.23
CA HIS A 45 -13.99 -12.96 0.58
C HIS A 45 -14.22 -11.69 1.41
N SER A 46 -13.21 -11.26 2.17
CA SER A 46 -13.17 -9.96 2.87
C SER A 46 -13.43 -8.79 1.92
N ASP A 47 -12.94 -8.84 0.68
CA ASP A 47 -13.15 -7.81 -0.33
C ASP A 47 -14.64 -7.70 -0.66
N ILE A 48 -15.32 -8.84 -0.80
CA ILE A 48 -16.76 -8.92 -1.08
C ILE A 48 -17.57 -8.41 0.11
N HIS A 49 -17.26 -8.88 1.33
CA HIS A 49 -17.95 -8.44 2.54
C HIS A 49 -17.84 -6.92 2.73
N GLN A 50 -16.66 -6.34 2.48
CA GLN A 50 -16.47 -4.89 2.55
C GLN A 50 -17.23 -4.17 1.43
N ALA A 51 -17.12 -4.64 0.18
CA ALA A 51 -17.76 -4.01 -0.97
C ALA A 51 -19.29 -4.05 -0.93
N ARG A 52 -19.87 -5.00 -0.19
CA ARG A 52 -21.31 -5.10 0.05
C ARG A 52 -21.75 -4.52 1.40
N ASN A 53 -20.81 -3.98 2.17
CA ASN A 53 -21.04 -3.48 3.53
C ASN A 53 -21.71 -4.51 4.46
N GLU A 54 -21.37 -5.80 4.31
CA GLU A 54 -22.00 -6.89 5.09
C GLU A 54 -21.62 -6.83 6.58
N TRP A 55 -20.54 -6.11 6.92
CA TRP A 55 -20.13 -5.83 8.30
C TRP A 55 -20.62 -4.47 8.82
N GLY A 56 -21.28 -3.65 8.00
CA GLY A 56 -21.80 -2.34 8.41
C GLY A 56 -20.75 -1.24 8.62
N ILE A 57 -19.49 -1.48 8.27
CA ILE A 57 -18.35 -0.57 8.48
C ILE A 57 -17.72 -0.03 7.18
N ALA A 58 -18.34 -0.28 6.02
CA ALA A 58 -17.78 0.13 4.74
C ALA A 58 -17.75 1.65 4.58
N VAL A 59 -16.64 2.15 4.05
CA VAL A 59 -16.45 3.56 3.72
C VAL A 59 -16.23 3.67 2.21
N TYR A 60 -17.01 4.54 1.56
CA TYR A 60 -16.96 4.76 0.12
C TYR A 60 -16.43 6.16 -0.22
N PRO A 61 -15.71 6.35 -1.35
CA PRO A 61 -15.34 5.33 -2.34
C PRO A 61 -14.39 4.27 -1.76
N LEU A 62 -14.53 3.04 -2.25
CA LEU A 62 -13.82 1.86 -1.76
C LEU A 62 -13.03 1.23 -2.91
N MET A 63 -11.76 0.91 -2.67
CA MET A 63 -10.94 0.08 -3.53
C MET A 63 -10.44 -1.11 -2.72
N PRO A 64 -11.01 -2.33 -2.87
CA PRO A 64 -10.55 -3.51 -2.15
C PRO A 64 -9.19 -4.03 -2.64
N GLY A 65 -8.81 -5.20 -2.12
CA GLY A 65 -7.59 -5.91 -2.47
C GLY A 65 -6.52 -5.74 -1.40
N HIS A 66 -6.22 -6.81 -0.69
CA HIS A 66 -5.21 -6.82 0.37
C HIS A 66 -4.24 -8.02 0.31
N GLU A 67 -4.20 -8.68 -0.84
CA GLU A 67 -3.33 -9.82 -1.15
C GLU A 67 -2.42 -9.41 -2.32
N ILE A 68 -1.47 -8.49 -2.08
CA ILE A 68 -0.80 -7.73 -3.14
C ILE A 68 0.65 -8.20 -3.31
N VAL A 69 1.04 -8.62 -4.51
CA VAL A 69 2.44 -8.88 -4.88
C VAL A 69 2.87 -7.98 -6.03
N GLY A 70 4.05 -7.38 -5.92
CA GLY A 70 4.63 -6.65 -7.04
C GLY A 70 6.09 -6.28 -6.81
N ARG A 71 6.58 -5.35 -7.63
CA ARG A 71 7.96 -4.87 -7.55
C ARG A 71 8.04 -3.44 -7.05
N VAL A 72 9.03 -3.18 -6.20
CA VAL A 72 9.36 -1.83 -5.73
C VAL A 72 9.81 -0.96 -6.91
N THR A 73 9.17 0.18 -7.11
CA THR A 73 9.50 1.16 -8.17
C THR A 73 10.10 2.45 -7.61
N ALA A 74 9.87 2.73 -6.33
CA ALA A 74 10.45 3.84 -5.60
C ALA A 74 10.53 3.48 -4.11
N THR A 75 11.52 4.05 -3.42
CA THR A 75 11.69 4.00 -1.98
C THR A 75 11.82 5.44 -1.45
N GLY A 76 11.37 5.72 -0.24
CA GLY A 76 11.71 7.00 0.37
C GLY A 76 13.08 7.02 1.00
N ALA A 77 13.52 8.23 1.35
CA ALA A 77 14.90 8.51 1.77
C ALA A 77 15.37 7.70 2.99
N ASN A 78 14.45 7.34 3.89
CA ASN A 78 14.75 6.61 5.13
C ASN A 78 14.45 5.11 5.05
N ALA A 79 13.95 4.62 3.91
CA ALA A 79 13.69 3.20 3.72
C ALA A 79 15.02 2.47 3.45
N THR A 80 15.24 1.35 4.15
CA THR A 80 16.54 0.64 4.13
C THR A 80 16.41 -0.87 3.93
N LYS A 81 15.21 -1.45 4.09
CA LYS A 81 14.98 -2.89 3.93
C LYS A 81 14.88 -3.27 2.46
N TYR A 82 14.31 -2.44 1.61
CA TYR A 82 14.05 -2.76 0.20
C TYR A 82 14.74 -1.80 -0.76
N LYS A 83 14.96 -2.27 -1.99
CA LYS A 83 15.45 -1.46 -3.11
C LYS A 83 14.54 -1.59 -4.32
N VAL A 84 14.61 -0.61 -5.22
CA VAL A 84 13.92 -0.65 -6.52
C VAL A 84 14.23 -1.96 -7.24
N GLY A 85 13.20 -2.63 -7.72
CA GLY A 85 13.25 -3.93 -8.40
C GLY A 85 12.94 -5.13 -7.52
N ASP A 86 13.04 -5.01 -6.19
CA ASP A 86 12.74 -6.12 -5.26
C ASP A 86 11.30 -6.61 -5.43
N LEU A 87 11.11 -7.94 -5.43
CA LEU A 87 9.79 -8.57 -5.40
C LEU A 87 9.31 -8.63 -3.95
N VAL A 88 8.17 -8.00 -3.67
CA VAL A 88 7.65 -7.85 -2.31
C VAL A 88 6.13 -7.97 -2.29
N GLY A 89 5.59 -8.21 -1.10
CA GLY A 89 4.17 -8.38 -0.83
C GLY A 89 3.64 -7.38 0.19
N VAL A 90 2.35 -7.12 0.14
CA VAL A 90 1.57 -6.34 1.12
C VAL A 90 0.31 -7.13 1.45
N GLY A 91 0.09 -7.35 2.75
CA GLY A 91 -1.07 -8.06 3.27
C GLY A 91 -2.21 -7.15 3.68
N CYS A 92 -2.91 -7.55 4.75
CA CYS A 92 -4.10 -6.86 5.28
C CYS A 92 -3.83 -5.51 5.97
N MET A 93 -2.59 -5.21 6.35
CA MET A 93 -2.22 -4.00 7.10
C MET A 93 -1.16 -3.20 6.37
N VAL A 94 -1.27 -1.87 6.45
CA VAL A 94 -0.31 -0.94 5.84
C VAL A 94 0.34 0.00 6.85
N ASP A 95 -0.19 0.11 8.08
CA ASP A 95 0.47 0.85 9.17
C ASP A 95 -0.06 0.44 10.56
N SER A 96 0.60 0.93 11.63
CA SER A 96 0.13 0.90 13.02
C SER A 96 0.78 2.03 13.84
N CYS A 97 0.44 2.20 15.12
CA CYS A 97 1.08 3.24 15.93
C CYS A 97 2.59 3.01 16.20
N ARG A 98 3.09 1.78 15.97
CA ARG A 98 4.49 1.37 16.18
C ARG A 98 5.04 1.48 17.62
N GLU A 99 4.26 1.98 18.59
CA GLU A 99 4.78 2.31 19.92
C GLU A 99 4.07 1.64 21.10
N CYS A 100 2.85 1.13 20.91
CA CYS A 100 2.12 0.41 21.95
C CYS A 100 2.75 -0.96 22.25
N SER A 101 2.34 -1.59 23.36
CA SER A 101 2.87 -2.89 23.78
C SER A 101 2.72 -3.97 22.71
N ALA A 102 1.57 -4.05 22.04
CA ALA A 102 1.34 -4.99 20.96
C ALA A 102 2.30 -4.76 19.78
N CYS A 103 2.44 -3.50 19.31
CA CYS A 103 3.37 -3.16 18.23
C CYS A 103 4.84 -3.44 18.61
N LYS A 104 5.23 -3.23 19.87
CA LYS A 104 6.58 -3.54 20.37
C LYS A 104 6.84 -5.04 20.53
N SER A 105 5.80 -5.86 20.46
CA SER A 105 5.89 -7.32 20.50
C SER A 105 5.63 -7.96 19.13
N ASP A 106 5.75 -7.20 18.03
CA ASP A 106 5.50 -7.65 16.66
C ASP A 106 4.07 -8.22 16.46
N LEU A 107 3.10 -7.60 17.15
CA LEU A 107 1.68 -7.95 17.11
C LEU A 107 0.84 -6.75 16.63
N GLU A 108 1.23 -6.15 15.51
CA GLU A 108 0.58 -4.95 14.96
C GLU A 108 -0.91 -5.10 14.67
N GLN A 109 -1.38 -6.32 14.38
CA GLN A 109 -2.80 -6.63 14.23
C GLN A 109 -3.61 -6.38 15.50
N TYR A 110 -2.93 -6.31 16.65
CA TYR A 110 -3.50 -5.98 17.96
C TYR A 110 -3.07 -4.60 18.45
N CYS A 111 -2.66 -3.71 17.54
CA CYS A 111 -2.35 -2.31 17.85
C CYS A 111 -3.47 -1.70 18.69
N LEU A 112 -3.11 -1.12 19.85
CA LEU A 112 -4.09 -0.55 20.79
C LEU A 112 -4.78 0.71 20.25
N GLU A 113 -4.18 1.36 19.25
CA GLU A 113 -4.80 2.46 18.51
C GLU A 113 -5.50 2.00 17.22
N GLY A 114 -5.62 0.68 17.02
CA GLY A 114 -6.09 0.07 15.79
C GLY A 114 -4.98 -0.05 14.72
N PRO A 115 -4.90 -1.18 14.00
CA PRO A 115 -4.09 -1.26 12.79
C PRO A 115 -4.70 -0.41 11.68
N THR A 116 -3.87 0.12 10.80
CA THR A 116 -4.33 0.74 9.56
C THR A 116 -4.42 -0.34 8.48
N MET A 117 -5.65 -0.65 8.05
CA MET A 117 -5.89 -1.69 7.05
C MET A 117 -5.60 -1.19 5.64
N THR A 118 -5.33 -2.12 4.74
CA THR A 118 -4.95 -1.84 3.35
C THR A 118 -6.03 -1.08 2.56
N TYR A 119 -7.29 -1.19 2.96
CA TYR A 119 -8.37 -0.37 2.42
C TYR A 119 -9.40 0.00 3.48
N ALA A 120 -10.15 1.08 3.22
CA ALA A 120 -11.26 1.57 4.05
C ALA A 120 -10.92 1.85 5.52
N THR A 121 -9.68 2.25 5.80
CA THR A 121 -9.27 2.76 7.11
C THR A 121 -8.64 4.13 6.95
N PRO A 122 -8.86 5.09 7.87
CA PRO A 122 -8.14 6.35 7.85
C PRO A 122 -6.62 6.16 7.91
N ASP A 123 -5.92 6.76 6.96
CA ASP A 123 -4.47 6.79 6.90
C ASP A 123 -3.91 7.67 8.02
N ARG A 124 -2.83 7.22 8.67
CA ARG A 124 -2.23 7.93 9.81
C ARG A 124 -1.45 9.18 9.42
N VAL A 125 -1.16 9.38 8.14
CA VAL A 125 -0.39 10.51 7.60
C VAL A 125 -1.30 11.67 7.23
N ASP A 126 -2.33 11.42 6.42
CA ASP A 126 -3.18 12.49 5.88
C ASP A 126 -4.67 12.36 6.25
N GLY A 127 -5.07 11.28 6.92
CA GLY A 127 -6.45 11.04 7.34
C GLY A 127 -7.39 10.63 6.21
N SER A 128 -6.92 10.54 4.96
CA SER A 128 -7.70 10.00 3.85
C SER A 128 -7.92 8.50 4.03
N ASN A 129 -8.91 7.91 3.37
CA ASN A 129 -9.10 6.46 3.46
C ASN A 129 -8.09 5.73 2.60
N THR A 130 -7.49 4.68 3.16
CA THR A 130 -6.63 3.77 2.42
C THR A 130 -7.38 3.09 1.27
N MET A 131 -6.65 2.87 0.18
CA MET A 131 -7.14 2.27 -1.07
C MET A 131 -6.27 1.05 -1.40
N GLY A 132 -6.91 -0.08 -1.66
CA GLY A 132 -6.26 -1.38 -1.80
C GLY A 132 -5.62 -1.64 -3.16
N GLY A 133 -5.26 -2.92 -3.33
CA GLY A 133 -4.46 -3.44 -4.43
C GLY A 133 -5.19 -3.67 -5.74
N TYR A 134 -6.51 -3.42 -5.84
CA TYR A 134 -7.21 -3.40 -7.13
C TYR A 134 -6.90 -2.11 -7.92
N SER A 135 -5.62 -1.72 -7.90
CA SER A 135 -5.08 -0.48 -8.42
C SER A 135 -3.75 -0.76 -9.12
N ASN A 136 -3.29 0.19 -9.93
CA ASN A 136 -2.01 0.02 -10.64
C ASN A 136 -0.79 0.19 -9.72
N SER A 137 -0.96 0.78 -8.54
CA SER A 137 0.10 1.08 -7.59
C SER A 137 -0.44 1.37 -6.20
N ILE A 138 0.31 0.96 -5.17
CA ILE A 138 0.05 1.30 -3.77
C ILE A 138 1.35 1.83 -3.12
N VAL A 139 1.21 2.61 -2.05
CA VAL A 139 2.31 3.16 -1.24
C VAL A 139 2.10 2.69 0.19
N VAL A 140 3.05 1.96 0.78
CA VAL A 140 2.86 1.24 2.05
C VAL A 140 4.06 1.37 2.96
N ALA A 141 3.84 1.51 4.28
CA ALA A 141 4.89 1.55 5.29
C ALA A 141 5.88 0.35 5.14
N GLU A 142 7.20 0.58 5.06
CA GLU A 142 8.23 -0.42 4.77
C GLU A 142 8.22 -1.56 5.79
N HIS A 143 7.76 -1.28 7.01
CA HIS A 143 7.60 -2.32 8.02
C HIS A 143 6.53 -3.36 7.67
N PHE A 144 5.49 -2.97 6.94
CA PHE A 144 4.36 -3.80 6.54
C PHE A 144 4.50 -4.41 5.14
N VAL A 145 5.63 -4.15 4.49
CA VAL A 145 6.03 -4.82 3.26
C VAL A 145 6.82 -6.07 3.63
N VAL A 146 6.58 -7.19 2.94
CA VAL A 146 7.30 -8.46 3.13
C VAL A 146 8.09 -8.86 1.89
N ARG A 147 9.26 -9.49 2.05
CA ARG A 147 10.00 -10.07 0.90
C ARG A 147 9.25 -11.27 0.36
N VAL A 148 9.06 -11.31 -0.95
CA VAL A 148 8.58 -12.50 -1.66
C VAL A 148 9.80 -13.19 -2.28
N PRO A 149 10.03 -14.48 -2.03
CA PRO A 149 11.13 -15.21 -2.65
C PRO A 149 11.04 -15.15 -4.17
N GLU A 150 12.14 -14.83 -4.87
CA GLU A 150 12.13 -14.68 -6.35
C GLU A 150 11.75 -15.95 -7.11
N LYS A 151 11.89 -17.12 -6.47
CA LYS A 151 11.53 -18.42 -7.04
C LYS A 151 10.05 -18.76 -6.90
N LEU A 152 9.30 -18.00 -6.09
CA LEU A 152 7.87 -18.21 -5.92
C LEU A 152 7.13 -17.49 -7.04
N ASP A 153 6.17 -18.17 -7.67
CA ASP A 153 5.28 -17.54 -8.65
C ASP A 153 4.51 -16.39 -7.99
N PRO A 154 4.64 -15.14 -8.48
CA PRO A 154 3.93 -13.99 -7.92
C PRO A 154 2.40 -14.19 -7.81
N ALA A 155 1.77 -14.90 -8.75
CA ALA A 155 0.33 -15.15 -8.70
C ALA A 155 -0.04 -16.14 -7.59
N ALA A 156 0.79 -17.17 -7.37
CA ALA A 156 0.62 -18.11 -6.26
C ALA A 156 1.00 -17.48 -4.90
N ALA A 157 1.83 -16.45 -4.89
CA ALA A 157 2.25 -15.74 -3.69
C ALA A 157 1.21 -14.74 -3.17
N ALA A 158 0.33 -14.21 -4.02
CA ALA A 158 -0.65 -13.21 -3.60
C ALA A 158 -1.63 -13.73 -2.52
N PRO A 159 -2.28 -14.90 -2.65
CA PRO A 159 -3.28 -15.38 -1.68
C PRO A 159 -2.76 -15.79 -0.29
N ILE A 160 -1.44 -15.74 -0.05
CA ILE A 160 -0.84 -16.08 1.25
C ILE A 160 -0.46 -14.84 2.08
N LEU A 161 -0.85 -13.65 1.60
CA LEU A 161 -0.55 -12.36 2.21
C LEU A 161 -1.68 -11.83 3.11
#